data_AF-A0A914SJK8-F1
#
_entry.id   AF-A0A914SJK8-F1
#
_cell.length_a   1.000
_cell.length_b   1.000
_cell.length_c   1.000
_cell.angle_alpha   90.00
_cell.angle_beta   90.00
_cell.angle_gamma   90.00
#
_symmetry.space_group_name_H-M   'P 1'
#
loop_
_entity.id
_entity.type
_entity.pdbx_description
1 polymer ?
#
loop_
_entity_poly.entity_id
_entity_poly.type
_entity_poly.pdbx_seq_one_letter_code
_entity_poly.pdbx_strand_id
1 'polypeptide(L)'
;MPPKKRPLAVSNPKNPEKTDSKKRKEEDEILKIFSWNVAGLRACVKKNCAEVLRNSDADIIFLQKTKCDEFPEEISALPHPFKYLLPSKVKKGHAGVAMLARKEPIKISFGFGEEKFDEQGRWIHAEYENYHIIGTYVPNSGDLNVAHEEIDLKNPESNRNKTPSFTDQERQDFTNLLNAGFIDVYRKRFPIEKDCYTYWSYAFQARPRNIGWRIDYFVVSERIFENVESVKRFSEIYGSDHCPIEMNIKI
;
A
#
# COMPACT_ATOMS: atom_id res chain seq x y z
N MET A 1 -45.38 -44.59 72.85
CA MET A 1 -45.21 -43.93 71.53
C MET A 1 -43.72 -43.74 71.27
N PRO A 2 -43.13 -44.39 70.26
CA PRO A 2 -41.72 -44.23 69.91
C PRO A 2 -41.49 -42.97 69.06
N PRO A 3 -40.32 -42.31 69.13
CA PRO A 3 -40.04 -41.07 68.42
C PRO A 3 -39.86 -41.29 66.91
N LYS A 4 -40.47 -40.40 66.13
CA LYS A 4 -40.52 -40.38 64.66
C LYS A 4 -39.13 -40.19 64.03
N LYS A 5 -38.76 -41.07 63.09
CA LYS A 5 -37.60 -40.92 62.20
C LYS A 5 -37.76 -39.68 61.31
N ARG A 6 -36.74 -38.81 61.25
CA ARG A 6 -36.66 -37.70 60.28
C ARG A 6 -36.18 -38.24 58.92
N PRO A 7 -36.78 -37.85 57.78
CA PRO A 7 -36.29 -38.22 56.46
C PRO A 7 -35.06 -37.37 56.04
N LEU A 8 -34.19 -38.01 55.25
CA LEU A 8 -32.97 -37.45 54.64
C LEU A 8 -33.29 -36.30 53.68
N ALA A 9 -32.58 -35.19 53.80
CA ALA A 9 -32.68 -34.06 52.88
C ALA A 9 -31.96 -34.36 51.56
N VAL A 10 -32.69 -34.26 50.46
CA VAL A 10 -32.18 -34.33 49.09
C VAL A 10 -31.56 -32.97 48.74
N SER A 11 -30.28 -32.94 48.41
CA SER A 11 -29.57 -31.73 47.97
C SER A 11 -29.92 -31.41 46.52
N ASN A 12 -30.48 -30.23 46.27
CA ASN A 12 -30.62 -29.67 44.92
C ASN A 12 -29.25 -29.31 44.33
N PRO A 13 -29.02 -29.52 43.02
CA PRO A 13 -27.78 -29.14 42.36
C PRO A 13 -27.66 -27.61 42.26
N LYS A 14 -26.46 -27.10 42.57
CA LYS A 14 -26.09 -25.69 42.45
C LYS A 14 -26.14 -25.24 40.98
N ASN A 15 -26.78 -24.09 40.78
CA ASN A 15 -26.78 -23.31 39.54
C ASN A 15 -25.32 -22.99 39.13
N PRO A 16 -24.92 -23.14 37.85
CA PRO A 16 -23.56 -22.81 37.45
C PRO A 16 -23.35 -21.28 37.52
N GLU A 17 -22.26 -20.90 38.17
CA GLU A 17 -21.78 -19.52 38.26
C GLU A 17 -21.62 -18.92 36.86
N LYS A 18 -22.20 -17.73 36.67
CA LYS A 18 -21.92 -16.88 35.51
C LYS A 18 -20.44 -16.52 35.55
N THR A 19 -19.66 -17.09 34.64
CA THR A 19 -18.31 -16.61 34.36
C THR A 19 -18.41 -15.25 33.70
N ASP A 20 -17.91 -14.22 34.38
CA ASP A 20 -17.62 -12.91 33.79
C ASP A 20 -16.75 -13.11 32.55
N SER A 21 -17.33 -12.92 31.38
CA SER A 21 -16.59 -12.80 30.13
C SER A 21 -15.83 -11.48 30.17
N LYS A 22 -14.62 -11.51 30.75
CA LYS A 22 -13.62 -10.47 30.51
C LYS A 22 -13.46 -10.36 29.00
N LYS A 23 -13.98 -9.26 28.43
CA LYS A 23 -13.67 -8.83 27.06
C LYS A 23 -12.14 -8.88 26.94
N ARG A 24 -11.62 -9.83 26.17
CA ARG A 24 -10.24 -9.74 25.69
C ARG A 24 -10.15 -8.42 24.95
N LYS A 25 -9.20 -7.57 25.32
CA LYS A 25 -8.78 -6.50 24.43
C LYS A 25 -8.26 -7.21 23.18
N GLU A 26 -8.91 -7.03 22.05
CA GLU A 26 -8.28 -7.31 20.76
C GLU A 26 -6.99 -6.48 20.76
N GLU A 27 -5.84 -7.14 20.64
CA GLU A 27 -4.59 -6.44 20.39
C GLU A 27 -4.68 -5.93 18.96
N ASP A 28 -4.55 -4.61 18.78
CA ASP A 28 -4.57 -3.98 17.45
C ASP A 28 -3.57 -4.71 16.54
N GLU A 29 -4.05 -5.24 15.42
CA GLU A 29 -3.20 -5.91 14.44
C GLU A 29 -2.44 -4.84 13.65
N ILE A 30 -1.11 -4.95 13.57
CA ILE A 30 -0.31 -4.06 12.74
C ILE A 30 -0.30 -4.63 11.32
N LEU A 31 -0.95 -3.92 10.40
CA LEU A 31 -0.92 -4.20 8.98
C LEU A 31 0.32 -3.57 8.35
N LYS A 32 1.18 -4.40 7.75
CA LYS A 32 2.36 -3.97 7.00
C LYS A 32 2.07 -3.93 5.50
N ILE A 33 2.16 -2.74 4.92
CA ILE A 33 1.92 -2.50 3.49
C ILE A 33 3.23 -2.08 2.83
N PHE A 34 3.56 -2.71 1.71
CA PHE A 34 4.74 -2.41 0.90
C PHE A 34 4.31 -2.05 -0.52
N SER A 35 4.86 -0.99 -1.09
CA SER A 35 4.54 -0.55 -2.46
C SER A 35 5.82 -0.31 -3.24
N TRP A 36 5.87 -0.81 -4.48
CA TRP A 36 7.03 -0.62 -5.35
C TRP A 36 6.65 -0.57 -6.82
N ASN A 37 6.94 0.57 -7.45
CA ASN A 37 6.94 0.67 -8.89
C ASN A 37 8.19 -0.05 -9.45
N VAL A 38 7.99 -1.23 -10.04
CA VAL A 38 9.09 -2.12 -10.46
C VAL A 38 9.62 -1.84 -11.87
N ALA A 39 9.01 -0.88 -12.60
CA ALA A 39 9.38 -0.48 -13.96
C ALA A 39 9.47 -1.62 -15.00
N GLY A 40 8.93 -2.79 -14.68
CA GLY A 40 8.95 -4.02 -15.46
C GLY A 40 9.31 -5.21 -14.56
N LEU A 41 8.31 -5.98 -14.15
CA LEU A 41 8.44 -7.02 -13.12
C LEU A 41 9.47 -8.09 -13.50
N ARG A 42 9.45 -8.58 -14.74
CA ARG A 42 10.44 -9.56 -15.24
C ARG A 42 11.88 -9.03 -15.19
N ALA A 43 12.10 -7.74 -15.46
CA ALA A 43 13.43 -7.15 -15.38
C ALA A 43 13.86 -6.92 -13.92
N CYS A 44 12.92 -6.57 -13.05
CA CYS A 44 13.15 -6.42 -11.63
C CYS A 44 13.51 -7.76 -10.97
N VAL A 45 12.87 -8.87 -11.37
CA VAL A 45 13.19 -10.23 -10.88
C VAL A 45 14.64 -10.61 -11.17
N LYS A 46 15.14 -10.32 -12.38
CA LYS A 46 16.57 -10.53 -12.74
C LYS A 46 17.54 -9.73 -11.87
N LYS A 47 17.06 -8.71 -11.16
CA LYS A 47 17.80 -7.86 -10.22
C LYS A 47 17.40 -8.16 -8.77
N ASN A 48 16.98 -9.39 -8.49
CA ASN A 48 16.68 -9.91 -7.17
C ASN A 48 15.45 -9.30 -6.45
N CYS A 49 14.49 -8.75 -7.20
CA CYS A 49 13.32 -8.15 -6.56
C CYS A 49 12.46 -9.16 -5.77
N ALA A 50 12.43 -10.43 -6.17
CA ALA A 50 11.65 -11.45 -5.46
C ALA A 50 12.17 -11.67 -4.02
N GLU A 51 13.49 -11.58 -3.82
CA GLU A 51 14.07 -11.65 -2.47
C GLU A 51 13.71 -10.41 -1.64
N VAL A 52 13.78 -9.22 -2.24
CA VAL A 52 13.35 -7.97 -1.59
C VAL A 52 11.89 -8.06 -1.12
N LEU A 53 10.99 -8.54 -1.99
CA LEU A 53 9.57 -8.69 -1.67
C LEU A 53 9.30 -9.78 -0.62
N ARG A 54 10.15 -10.82 -0.56
CA ARG A 54 10.08 -11.83 0.49
C ARG A 54 10.55 -11.26 1.83
N ASN A 55 11.66 -10.55 1.83
CA ASN A 55 12.28 -9.98 3.03
C ASN A 55 11.55 -8.74 3.56
N SER A 56 10.69 -8.12 2.76
CA SER A 56 9.80 -7.06 3.25
C SER A 56 8.82 -7.59 4.30
N ASP A 57 8.52 -8.89 4.31
CA ASP A 57 7.60 -9.53 5.26
C ASP A 57 6.22 -8.85 5.34
N ALA A 58 5.83 -8.16 4.27
CA ALA A 58 4.62 -7.34 4.24
C ALA A 58 3.36 -8.20 4.09
N ASP A 59 2.27 -7.77 4.73
CA ASP A 59 0.97 -8.44 4.63
C ASP A 59 0.30 -8.15 3.29
N ILE A 60 0.48 -6.93 2.78
CA ILE A 60 0.02 -6.47 1.47
C ILE A 60 1.19 -5.87 0.69
N ILE A 61 1.36 -6.31 -0.55
CA ILE A 61 2.35 -5.79 -1.49
C ILE A 61 1.63 -5.26 -2.72
N PHE A 62 1.89 -4.00 -3.08
CA PHE A 62 1.51 -3.44 -4.37
C PHE A 62 2.72 -3.29 -5.29
N LEU A 63 2.55 -3.72 -6.54
CA LEU A 63 3.56 -3.54 -7.58
C LEU A 63 2.95 -2.74 -8.74
N GLN A 64 3.61 -1.67 -9.15
CA GLN A 64 3.20 -0.85 -10.29
C GLN A 64 4.18 -0.97 -11.46
N LYS A 65 3.72 -0.64 -12.66
CA LYS A 65 4.45 -0.86 -13.93
C LYS A 65 4.94 -2.32 -14.05
N THR A 66 4.07 -3.28 -13.77
CA THR A 66 4.43 -4.71 -13.86
C THR A 66 4.84 -5.12 -15.27
N LYS A 67 4.18 -4.57 -16.31
CA LYS A 67 4.46 -4.79 -17.73
C LYS A 67 4.47 -6.26 -18.14
N CYS A 68 3.66 -7.08 -17.48
CA CYS A 68 3.52 -8.50 -17.77
C CYS A 68 2.06 -8.94 -17.64
N ASP A 69 1.71 -9.99 -18.39
CA ASP A 69 0.36 -10.57 -18.42
C ASP A 69 0.21 -11.72 -17.40
N GLU A 70 1.35 -12.20 -16.88
CA GLU A 70 1.44 -13.28 -15.90
C GLU A 70 2.55 -12.96 -14.89
N PHE A 71 2.46 -13.52 -13.69
CA PHE A 71 3.51 -13.43 -12.69
C PHE A 71 4.71 -14.29 -13.09
N PRO A 72 5.96 -13.77 -12.99
CA PRO A 72 7.15 -14.62 -12.99
C PRO A 72 7.08 -15.68 -11.88
N GLU A 73 7.69 -16.84 -12.10
CA GLU A 73 7.65 -17.98 -11.16
C GLU A 73 8.11 -17.60 -9.76
N GLU A 74 9.16 -16.78 -9.66
CA GLU A 74 9.74 -16.31 -8.40
C GLU A 74 8.76 -15.43 -7.60
N ILE A 75 7.88 -14.69 -8.30
CA ILE A 75 6.83 -13.88 -7.68
C ILE A 75 5.66 -14.78 -7.29
N SER A 76 5.28 -15.73 -8.15
CA SER A 76 4.24 -16.72 -7.86
C SER A 76 4.57 -17.55 -6.61
N ALA A 77 5.85 -17.84 -6.38
CA ALA A 77 6.37 -18.57 -5.23
C ALA A 77 6.44 -17.76 -3.91
N LEU A 78 6.07 -16.47 -3.90
CA LEU A 78 6.01 -15.70 -2.66
C LEU A 78 4.91 -16.21 -1.72
N PRO A 79 5.09 -16.13 -0.39
CA PRO A 79 4.18 -16.68 0.63
C PRO A 79 2.90 -15.85 0.82
N HIS A 80 2.39 -15.25 -0.26
CA HIS A 80 1.13 -14.51 -0.32
C HIS A 80 0.13 -15.36 -1.11
N PRO A 81 -0.79 -16.09 -0.46
CA PRO A 81 -1.71 -17.00 -1.16
C PRO A 81 -2.64 -16.25 -2.14
N PHE A 82 -2.95 -14.98 -1.88
CA PHE A 82 -3.82 -14.18 -2.73
C PHE A 82 -2.97 -13.26 -3.60
N LYS A 83 -3.03 -13.46 -4.92
CA LYS A 83 -2.27 -12.67 -5.89
C LYS A 83 -3.17 -12.22 -7.04
N TYR A 84 -3.20 -10.93 -7.29
CA TYR A 84 -4.01 -10.31 -8.33
C TYR A 84 -3.10 -9.51 -9.27
N LEU A 85 -3.23 -9.75 -10.56
CA LEU A 85 -2.49 -9.03 -11.61
C LEU A 85 -3.49 -8.43 -12.59
N LEU A 86 -3.37 -7.12 -12.80
CA LEU A 86 -4.13 -6.39 -13.81
C LEU A 86 -3.15 -5.86 -14.87
N PRO A 87 -3.00 -6.54 -16.01
CA PRO A 87 -2.22 -6.02 -17.13
C PRO A 87 -2.97 -4.90 -17.87
N SER A 88 -2.24 -4.12 -18.66
CA SER A 88 -2.85 -3.16 -19.59
C SER A 88 -3.46 -3.88 -20.79
N LYS A 89 -4.73 -3.61 -21.10
CA LYS A 89 -5.41 -4.09 -22.31
C LYS A 89 -5.10 -3.20 -23.52
N VAL A 90 -4.85 -1.91 -23.29
CA VAL A 90 -4.55 -0.93 -24.36
C VAL A 90 -3.20 -1.23 -25.05
N LYS A 91 -2.16 -1.53 -24.26
CA LYS A 91 -0.82 -1.79 -24.81
C LYS A 91 -0.08 -2.82 -23.97
N LYS A 92 0.15 -4.00 -24.56
CA LYS A 92 0.92 -5.08 -23.95
C LYS A 92 2.31 -4.59 -23.52
N GLY A 93 2.70 -4.92 -22.29
CA GLY A 93 4.01 -4.57 -21.73
C GLY A 93 4.22 -3.08 -21.40
N HIS A 94 3.17 -2.25 -21.37
CA HIS A 94 3.31 -0.81 -21.12
C HIS A 94 3.09 -0.40 -19.65
N ALA A 95 1.96 -0.81 -19.06
CA ALA A 95 1.56 -0.47 -17.70
C ALA A 95 1.37 -1.75 -16.87
N GLY A 96 0.30 -1.83 -16.08
CA GLY A 96 -0.03 -2.98 -15.25
C GLY A 96 0.28 -2.75 -13.78
N VAL A 97 -0.61 -3.25 -12.94
CA VAL A 97 -0.51 -3.23 -11.48
C VAL A 97 -0.78 -4.62 -10.92
N ALA A 98 -0.22 -4.91 -9.76
CA ALA A 98 -0.46 -6.15 -9.03
C ALA A 98 -0.61 -5.89 -7.54
N MET A 99 -1.38 -6.77 -6.89
CA MET A 99 -1.52 -6.84 -5.45
C MET A 99 -1.25 -8.28 -4.99
N LEU A 100 -0.42 -8.45 -3.97
CA LEU A 100 -0.22 -9.71 -3.27
C LEU A 100 -0.65 -9.52 -1.82
N ALA A 101 -1.40 -10.46 -1.25
CA ALA A 101 -1.93 -10.37 0.10
C ALA A 101 -1.85 -11.69 0.87
N ARG A 102 -1.65 -11.59 2.18
CA ARG A 102 -1.72 -12.72 3.12
C ARG A 102 -3.15 -13.11 3.47
N LYS A 103 -4.03 -12.12 3.62
CA LYS A 103 -5.46 -12.30 3.90
C LYS A 103 -6.29 -12.02 2.66
N GLU A 104 -7.29 -12.85 2.42
CA GLU A 104 -8.22 -12.68 1.30
C GLU A 104 -9.04 -11.39 1.49
N PRO A 105 -9.11 -10.51 0.47
CA PRO A 105 -10.10 -9.44 0.46
C PRO A 105 -11.52 -10.00 0.45
N ILE A 106 -12.45 -9.31 1.11
CA ILE A 106 -13.90 -9.57 0.97
C ILE A 106 -14.31 -9.41 -0.49
N LYS A 107 -13.75 -8.40 -1.16
CA LYS A 107 -13.98 -8.12 -2.57
C LYS A 107 -12.73 -7.54 -3.20
N ILE A 108 -12.46 -7.98 -4.43
CA ILE A 108 -11.44 -7.39 -5.31
C ILE A 108 -12.15 -6.77 -6.52
N SER A 109 -11.73 -5.58 -6.93
CA SER A 109 -12.21 -4.92 -8.14
C SER A 109 -11.07 -4.30 -8.94
N PHE A 110 -11.27 -4.21 -10.25
CA PHE A 110 -10.29 -3.73 -11.22
C PHE A 110 -10.90 -2.57 -11.98
N GLY A 111 -10.21 -1.43 -11.99
CA GLY A 111 -10.77 -0.20 -12.52
C GLY A 111 -11.77 0.48 -11.57
N PHE A 112 -12.36 1.57 -12.04
CA PHE A 112 -13.31 2.40 -11.29
C PHE A 112 -14.60 2.70 -12.09
N GLY A 113 -14.87 1.95 -13.16
CA GLY A 113 -16.13 2.00 -13.90
C GLY A 113 -16.11 2.90 -15.13
N GLU A 114 -14.93 3.33 -15.56
CA GLU A 114 -14.73 4.17 -16.74
C GLU A 114 -13.84 3.42 -17.75
N GLU A 115 -14.46 2.82 -18.77
CA GLU A 115 -13.83 1.86 -19.69
C GLU A 115 -12.47 2.36 -20.23
N LYS A 116 -12.41 3.62 -20.67
CA LYS A 116 -11.19 4.27 -21.20
C LYS A 116 -10.00 4.21 -20.23
N PHE A 117 -10.25 4.25 -18.92
CA PHE A 117 -9.23 4.21 -17.88
C PHE A 117 -9.01 2.78 -17.37
N ASP A 118 -10.07 1.99 -17.26
CA ASP A 118 -10.02 0.62 -16.74
C ASP A 118 -9.16 -0.29 -17.64
N GLU A 119 -9.20 -0.09 -18.95
CA GLU A 119 -8.36 -0.82 -19.91
C GLU A 119 -6.86 -0.50 -19.79
N GLN A 120 -6.49 0.58 -19.10
CA GLN A 120 -5.08 0.95 -18.92
C GLN A 120 -4.35 0.01 -17.96
N GLY A 121 -5.07 -0.72 -17.11
CA GLY A 121 -4.50 -1.64 -16.13
C GLY A 121 -3.74 -0.90 -15.02
N ARG A 122 -4.40 0.06 -14.38
CA ARG A 122 -3.78 1.03 -13.46
C ARG A 122 -4.39 1.06 -12.06
N TRP A 123 -5.45 0.29 -11.81
CA TRP A 123 -6.23 0.39 -10.58
C TRP A 123 -6.65 -0.99 -10.07
N ILE A 124 -6.20 -1.34 -8.86
CA ILE A 124 -6.71 -2.47 -8.08
C ILE A 124 -7.27 -1.93 -6.77
N HIS A 125 -8.51 -2.30 -6.46
CA HIS A 125 -9.16 -1.99 -5.19
C HIS A 125 -9.51 -3.29 -4.46
N ALA A 126 -9.09 -3.39 -3.21
CA ALA A 126 -9.46 -4.46 -2.29
C ALA A 126 -10.27 -3.90 -1.12
N GLU A 127 -11.34 -4.61 -0.77
CA GLU A 127 -12.22 -4.33 0.36
C GLU A 127 -11.99 -5.35 1.48
N TYR A 128 -11.77 -4.86 2.69
CA TYR A 128 -11.68 -5.61 3.94
C TYR A 128 -12.72 -5.08 4.93
N GLU A 129 -12.94 -5.80 6.03
CA GLU A 129 -14.02 -5.49 6.99
C GLU A 129 -13.93 -4.05 7.55
N ASN A 130 -12.73 -3.60 7.89
CA ASN A 130 -12.52 -2.29 8.53
C ASN A 130 -11.93 -1.22 7.59
N TYR A 131 -11.46 -1.60 6.40
CA TYR A 131 -10.75 -0.68 5.50
C TYR A 131 -10.83 -1.09 4.03
N HIS A 132 -10.66 -0.10 3.17
CA HIS A 132 -10.47 -0.28 1.74
C HIS A 132 -9.03 0.12 1.41
N ILE A 133 -8.41 -0.58 0.47
CA ILE A 133 -7.06 -0.26 0.01
C ILE A 133 -6.98 -0.29 -1.50
N ILE A 134 -6.30 0.71 -2.06
CA ILE A 134 -6.20 0.93 -3.51
C ILE A 134 -4.73 0.96 -3.88
N GLY A 135 -4.35 0.11 -4.83
CA GLY A 135 -3.08 0.18 -5.53
C GLY A 135 -3.27 0.81 -6.89
N THR A 136 -2.75 2.02 -7.08
CA THR A 136 -2.89 2.75 -8.35
C THR A 136 -1.55 3.19 -8.93
N TYR A 137 -1.53 3.40 -10.25
CA TYR A 137 -0.41 4.00 -11.00
C TYR A 137 -0.94 4.89 -12.11
N VAL A 138 -0.74 6.21 -12.01
CA VAL A 138 -1.33 7.15 -12.98
C VAL A 138 -0.25 8.01 -13.67
N PRO A 139 0.31 7.58 -14.81
CA PRO A 139 1.23 8.42 -15.56
C PRO A 139 0.54 9.58 -16.28
N ASN A 140 1.18 10.75 -16.23
CA ASN A 140 0.88 11.96 -17.02
C ASN A 140 -0.57 12.47 -16.92
N SER A 141 -1.17 12.36 -15.74
CA SER A 141 -2.49 12.87 -15.40
C SER A 141 -2.66 12.63 -13.89
N GLY A 142 -3.02 13.61 -13.08
CA GLY A 142 -3.20 13.41 -11.63
C GLY A 142 -3.97 12.14 -11.30
N ASP A 143 -3.33 11.16 -10.67
CA ASP A 143 -3.29 10.94 -9.22
C ASP A 143 -2.02 10.10 -8.90
N LEU A 144 -1.18 10.66 -8.04
CA LEU A 144 0.09 10.16 -7.48
C LEU A 144 1.39 10.18 -8.32
N ASN A 145 1.41 10.25 -9.65
CA ASN A 145 2.68 10.42 -10.40
C ASN A 145 3.09 11.90 -10.50
N VAL A 146 3.23 12.56 -9.35
CA VAL A 146 3.45 14.00 -9.19
C VAL A 146 4.40 14.23 -8.03
N ALA A 147 5.33 15.18 -8.14
CA ALA A 147 6.03 15.78 -7.02
C ALA A 147 5.19 16.96 -6.53
N HIS A 148 4.56 16.84 -5.35
CA HIS A 148 3.54 17.80 -4.90
C HIS A 148 4.11 19.20 -4.70
N GLU A 149 5.21 19.31 -3.96
CA GLU A 149 5.84 20.58 -3.63
C GLU A 149 7.29 20.66 -4.10
N GLU A 150 7.88 21.86 -4.08
CA GLU A 150 9.28 22.06 -4.50
C GLU A 150 10.29 21.24 -3.67
N ILE A 151 9.92 20.86 -2.44
CA ILE A 151 10.71 19.97 -1.58
C ILE A 151 10.74 18.52 -2.09
N ASP A 152 9.81 18.13 -2.97
CA ASP A 152 9.62 16.77 -3.47
C ASP A 152 10.47 16.44 -4.69
N LEU A 153 11.31 17.36 -5.16
CA LEU A 153 12.27 17.09 -6.24
C LEU A 153 13.54 17.93 -6.10
N LYS A 154 14.64 17.50 -6.74
CA LYS A 154 15.93 18.17 -6.58
C LYS A 154 16.01 19.56 -7.23
N ASN A 155 15.40 19.71 -8.41
CA ASN A 155 15.54 20.91 -9.25
C ASN A 155 14.15 21.46 -9.68
N PRO A 156 13.36 22.04 -8.76
CA PRO A 156 12.00 22.50 -9.06
C PRO A 156 11.93 23.52 -10.21
N GLU A 157 12.79 24.54 -10.19
CA GLU A 157 12.78 25.66 -11.15
C GLU A 157 12.98 25.21 -12.61
N SER A 158 13.85 24.24 -12.84
CA SER A 158 14.12 23.73 -14.19
C SER A 158 13.02 22.80 -14.71
N ASN A 159 12.17 22.25 -13.83
CA ASN A 159 11.17 21.24 -14.18
C ASN A 159 9.73 21.78 -14.19
N ARG A 160 9.45 22.88 -13.48
CA ARG A 160 8.10 23.45 -13.36
C ARG A 160 7.48 23.73 -14.72
N ASN A 161 6.33 23.12 -15.00
CA ASN A 161 5.61 23.17 -16.29
C ASN A 161 6.43 22.77 -17.54
N LYS A 162 7.58 22.11 -17.34
CA LYS A 162 8.47 21.65 -18.42
C LYS A 162 8.58 20.13 -18.46
N THR A 163 8.38 19.48 -17.32
CA THR A 163 8.48 18.04 -17.17
C THR A 163 7.19 17.52 -16.55
N PRO A 164 6.59 16.44 -17.09
CA PRO A 164 5.48 15.76 -16.43
C PRO A 164 5.84 15.39 -14.98
N SER A 165 4.83 15.26 -14.14
CA SER A 165 4.97 15.09 -12.69
C SER A 165 5.38 16.36 -11.92
N PHE A 166 5.54 17.52 -12.57
CA PHE A 166 5.74 18.81 -11.88
C PHE A 166 5.12 19.99 -12.64
N THR A 167 3.98 19.76 -13.29
CA THR A 167 3.14 20.85 -13.80
C THR A 167 2.25 21.41 -12.70
N ASP A 168 1.83 22.67 -12.85
CA ASP A 168 0.91 23.32 -11.92
C ASP A 168 -0.44 22.59 -11.84
N GLN A 169 -0.92 22.05 -12.96
CA GLN A 169 -2.15 21.26 -12.99
C GLN A 169 -2.03 19.98 -12.16
N GLU A 170 -0.98 19.18 -12.35
CA GLU A 170 -0.78 17.94 -11.60
C GLU A 170 -0.64 18.20 -10.10
N ARG A 171 0.07 19.27 -9.72
CA ARG A 171 0.23 19.68 -8.31
C ARG A 171 -1.09 20.15 -7.70
N GLN A 172 -1.89 20.90 -8.46
CA GLN A 172 -3.20 21.35 -8.02
C GLN A 172 -4.18 20.18 -7.87
N ASP A 173 -4.14 19.20 -8.77
CA ASP A 173 -4.98 18.00 -8.68
C ASP A 173 -4.66 17.19 -7.42
N PHE A 174 -3.38 17.03 -7.08
CA PHE A 174 -2.98 16.38 -5.83
C PHE A 174 -3.37 17.21 -4.61
N THR A 175 -3.29 18.54 -4.68
CA THR A 175 -3.82 19.43 -3.64
C THR A 175 -5.32 19.24 -3.45
N ASN A 176 -6.08 19.08 -4.54
CA ASN A 176 -7.52 18.84 -4.48
C ASN A 176 -7.83 17.48 -3.83
N LEU A 177 -7.03 16.44 -4.11
CA LEU A 177 -7.14 15.16 -3.43
C LEU A 177 -6.94 15.32 -1.91
N LEU A 178 -5.87 16.00 -1.48
CA LEU A 178 -5.62 16.19 -0.05
C LEU A 178 -6.74 17.00 0.62
N ASN A 179 -7.21 18.07 -0.04
CA ASN A 179 -8.35 18.87 0.43
C ASN A 179 -9.68 18.10 0.50
N ALA A 180 -9.78 16.94 -0.16
CA ALA A 180 -10.95 16.05 -0.08
C ALA A 180 -10.95 15.15 1.16
N GLY A 181 -10.08 15.40 2.15
CA GLY A 181 -10.00 14.64 3.40
C GLY A 181 -9.00 13.49 3.36
N PHE A 182 -7.93 13.64 2.55
CA PHE A 182 -6.84 12.70 2.46
C PHE A 182 -5.52 13.32 2.93
N ILE A 183 -4.63 12.49 3.45
CA ILE A 183 -3.33 12.89 3.99
C ILE A 183 -2.21 12.16 3.26
N ASP A 184 -1.25 12.92 2.72
CA ASP A 184 0.09 12.41 2.39
C ASP A 184 0.82 12.07 3.69
N VAL A 185 0.91 10.77 3.99
CA VAL A 185 1.46 10.26 5.25
C VAL A 185 2.91 10.69 5.45
N TYR A 186 3.73 10.62 4.39
CA TYR A 186 5.16 10.94 4.50
C TYR A 186 5.35 12.41 4.83
N ARG A 187 4.69 13.31 4.08
CA ARG A 187 4.88 14.75 4.28
C ARG A 187 4.23 15.24 5.57
N LYS A 188 3.14 14.62 6.02
CA LYS A 188 2.54 14.92 7.34
C LYS A 188 3.48 14.57 8.50
N ARG A 189 4.24 13.47 8.40
CA ARG A 189 5.22 13.03 9.41
C ARG A 189 6.56 13.77 9.31
N PHE A 190 6.99 14.07 8.09
CA PHE A 190 8.29 14.67 7.77
C PHE A 190 8.12 15.95 6.93
N PRO A 191 7.52 17.01 7.49
CA PRO A 191 7.10 18.19 6.72
C PRO A 191 8.26 18.97 6.09
N ILE A 192 9.42 18.97 6.73
CA ILE A 192 10.58 19.77 6.32
C ILE A 192 11.77 18.93 5.84
N GLU A 193 11.65 17.60 5.81
CA GLU A 193 12.74 16.72 5.41
C GLU A 193 12.95 16.82 3.89
N LYS A 194 14.15 17.30 3.51
CA LYS A 194 14.58 17.51 2.12
C LYS A 194 15.29 16.27 1.58
N ASP A 195 15.51 16.22 0.26
CA ASP A 195 16.32 15.18 -0.40
C ASP A 195 15.75 13.74 -0.24
N CYS A 196 14.45 13.64 0.03
CA CYS A 196 13.69 12.41 0.30
C CYS A 196 12.94 11.95 -0.94
N TYR A 197 13.63 11.28 -1.86
CA TYR A 197 13.07 10.89 -3.15
C TYR A 197 12.74 9.40 -3.22
N THR A 198 11.87 9.04 -4.16
CA THR A 198 11.48 7.66 -4.45
C THR A 198 11.79 7.24 -5.89
N TYR A 199 12.08 8.20 -6.77
CA TYR A 199 12.41 8.00 -8.18
C TYR A 199 13.67 8.76 -8.59
N TRP A 200 14.47 8.13 -9.45
CA TRP A 200 15.63 8.74 -10.08
C TRP A 200 15.77 8.24 -11.51
N SER A 201 15.95 9.16 -12.46
CA SER A 201 16.23 8.80 -13.84
C SER A 201 17.51 7.95 -13.95
N TYR A 202 17.51 6.96 -14.84
CA TYR A 202 18.73 6.22 -15.17
C TYR A 202 19.80 7.10 -15.85
N ALA A 203 19.39 8.23 -16.43
CA ALA A 203 20.30 9.15 -17.09
C ALA A 203 21.21 9.89 -16.09
N PHE A 204 22.41 10.26 -16.53
CA PHE A 204 23.34 11.13 -15.80
C PHE A 204 23.69 10.69 -14.37
N GLN A 205 23.53 9.39 -14.07
CA GLN A 205 23.74 8.82 -12.73
C GLN A 205 22.95 9.60 -11.65
N ALA A 206 21.67 9.87 -11.92
CA ALA A 206 20.84 10.70 -11.04
C ALA A 206 20.71 10.12 -9.63
N ARG A 207 20.59 8.79 -9.48
CA ARG A 207 20.43 8.12 -8.17
C ARG A 207 21.65 8.28 -7.25
N PRO A 208 22.89 7.95 -7.65
CA PRO A 208 24.08 8.23 -6.83
C PRO A 208 24.27 9.71 -6.45
N ARG A 209 23.80 10.64 -7.29
CA ARG A 209 23.88 12.09 -7.04
C ARG A 209 22.67 12.65 -6.28
N ASN A 210 21.74 11.78 -5.92
CA ASN A 210 20.43 12.11 -5.36
C ASN A 210 19.67 13.22 -6.10
N ILE A 211 19.70 13.18 -7.43
CA ILE A 211 18.89 14.06 -8.30
C ILE A 211 17.57 13.32 -8.55
N GLY A 212 16.67 13.37 -7.57
CA GLY A 212 15.47 12.56 -7.55
C GLY A 212 14.17 13.35 -7.42
N TRP A 213 13.09 12.58 -7.37
CA TRP A 213 11.70 13.01 -7.23
C TRP A 213 10.98 12.09 -6.25
N ARG A 214 10.09 12.62 -5.43
CA ARG A 214 9.17 11.85 -4.61
C ARG A 214 7.84 11.78 -5.34
N ILE A 215 7.55 10.61 -5.90
CA ILE A 215 6.36 10.35 -6.74
C ILE A 215 5.67 9.02 -6.38
N ASP A 216 6.02 8.45 -5.24
CA ASP A 216 5.40 7.25 -4.68
C ASP A 216 4.89 7.60 -3.27
N TYR A 217 3.61 7.34 -3.01
CA TYR A 217 2.91 7.86 -1.84
C TYR A 217 2.13 6.77 -1.11
N PHE A 218 2.02 6.94 0.20
CA PHE A 218 0.87 6.47 0.95
C PHE A 218 -0.03 7.66 1.22
N VAL A 219 -1.25 7.59 0.70
CA VAL A 219 -2.31 8.56 0.97
C VAL A 219 -3.42 7.85 1.72
N VAL A 220 -3.81 8.41 2.87
CA VAL A 220 -4.81 7.80 3.75
C VAL A 220 -5.93 8.78 4.06
N SER A 221 -7.13 8.31 4.35
CA SER A 221 -8.19 9.19 4.87
C SER A 221 -7.76 9.80 6.20
N GLU A 222 -8.11 11.06 6.45
CA GLU A 222 -7.77 11.77 7.69
C GLU A 222 -8.10 10.96 8.95
N ARG A 223 -9.27 10.30 8.95
CA ARG A 223 -9.77 9.52 10.09
C ARG A 223 -8.89 8.33 10.52
N ILE A 224 -8.00 7.82 9.65
CA ILE A 224 -7.12 6.68 9.96
C ILE A 224 -5.65 7.08 10.11
N PHE A 225 -5.31 8.36 9.95
CA PHE A 225 -3.92 8.80 10.01
C PHE A 225 -3.28 8.57 11.38
N GLU A 226 -4.03 8.74 12.47
CA GLU A 226 -3.55 8.52 13.83
C GLU A 226 -3.19 7.04 14.09
N ASN A 227 -3.76 6.11 13.31
CA ASN A 227 -3.43 4.69 13.40
C ASN A 227 -2.13 4.32 12.66
N VAL A 228 -1.57 5.23 11.84
CA VAL A 228 -0.33 4.98 11.13
C VAL A 228 0.82 4.96 12.14
N GLU A 229 1.51 3.84 12.28
CA GLU A 229 2.63 3.72 13.20
C GLU A 229 3.92 4.25 12.58
N SER A 230 4.16 3.92 11.30
CA SER A 230 5.38 4.36 10.60
C SER A 230 5.20 4.40 9.09
N VAL A 231 6.00 5.23 8.43
CA VAL A 231 6.18 5.25 6.97
C VAL A 231 7.68 5.32 6.66
N LYS A 232 8.14 4.54 5.68
CA LYS A 232 9.56 4.41 5.32
C LYS A 232 9.75 4.40 3.80
N ARG A 233 10.94 4.82 3.38
CA ARG A 233 11.47 4.70 2.01
C ARG A 233 12.79 3.94 2.06
N PHE A 234 13.04 3.07 1.10
CA PHE A 234 14.25 2.25 1.06
C PHE A 234 15.14 2.64 -0.12
N SER A 235 15.70 3.86 -0.08
CA SER A 235 16.50 4.45 -1.17
C SER A 235 17.73 3.63 -1.58
N GLU A 236 18.17 2.72 -0.72
CA GLU A 236 19.25 1.75 -0.92
C GLU A 236 18.83 0.51 -1.73
N ILE A 237 17.53 0.24 -1.88
CA ILE A 237 17.03 -0.92 -2.62
C ILE A 237 16.94 -0.62 -4.11
N TYR A 238 17.81 -1.27 -4.89
CA TYR A 238 17.85 -1.18 -6.36
C TYR A 238 16.95 -2.26 -7.00
N GLY A 239 16.83 -2.20 -8.32
CA GLY A 239 15.99 -3.10 -9.13
C GLY A 239 15.18 -2.32 -10.15
N SER A 240 14.68 -1.17 -9.70
CA SER A 240 13.90 -0.19 -10.47
C SER A 240 14.56 1.20 -10.41
N ASP A 241 14.12 2.10 -11.28
CA ASP A 241 14.35 3.56 -11.17
C ASP A 241 13.59 4.16 -9.99
N HIS A 242 12.65 3.40 -9.41
CA HIS A 242 12.03 3.69 -8.12
C HIS A 242 12.63 2.85 -6.98
N CYS A 243 12.58 3.37 -5.76
CA CYS A 243 12.74 2.58 -4.54
C CYS A 243 11.37 2.21 -3.94
N PRO A 244 11.28 1.13 -3.14
CA PRO A 244 10.05 0.80 -2.45
C PRO A 244 9.78 1.73 -1.27
N ILE A 245 8.51 1.79 -0.88
CA ILE A 245 8.01 2.43 0.33
C ILE A 245 7.21 1.44 1.17
N GLU A 246 7.21 1.64 2.49
CA GLU A 246 6.49 0.81 3.47
C GLU A 246 5.67 1.69 4.41
N MET A 247 4.50 1.21 4.80
CA MET A 247 3.69 1.77 5.87
C MET A 247 3.25 0.67 6.82
N ASN A 248 3.32 0.94 8.12
CA ASN A 248 2.72 0.11 9.17
C ASN A 248 1.55 0.88 9.76
N ILE A 249 0.38 0.26 9.88
CA ILE A 249 -0.85 0.88 10.38
C ILE A 249 -1.63 -0.10 11.25
N LYS A 250 -2.19 0.39 12.35
CA LYS A 250 -3.10 -0.38 13.21
C LYS A 250 -4.50 -0.44 12.58
N ILE A 251 -5.06 -1.65 12.47
CA ILE A 251 -6.37 -1.92 11.87
C ILE A 251 -7.32 -2.66 12.81
#